data_AF-A0A420BES2-F1
#
_entry.id   AF-A0A420BES2-F1
#
_cell.length_a   1.000
_cell.length_b   1.000
_cell.length_c   1.000
_cell.angle_alpha   90.00
_cell.angle_beta   90.00
_cell.angle_gamma   90.00
#
_symmetry.space_group_name_H-M   'P 1'
#
loop_
_entity.id
_entity.type
_entity.pdbx_description
1 polymer ?
#
loop_
_entity_poly.entity_id
_entity_poly.type
_entity_poly.pdbx_seq_one_letter_code
_entity_poly.pdbx_strand_id
1 'polypeptide(L)'
;MKYYKYLIMEGNAYKIRTFIALQHIILIIWFFIGLFMFAYGEYIKTGIGIVSFTLLILVLMILRPSKFRVCPQDQRIQVDRAKLEKTPDSYSFSDFSSFEMDTIYWLRIPINSTLYARFNFEGKTNRHVVSQSFGRGPMQVLSNELGKLITRDQV
;
A
#
# COMPACT_ATOMS: atom_id res chain seq x y z
N MET A 1 10.85 -22.75 8.15
CA MET A 1 10.41 -21.65 7.25
C MET A 1 10.23 -20.40 8.09
N LYS A 2 10.84 -19.26 7.73
CA LYS A 2 10.62 -18.00 8.46
C LYS A 2 9.21 -17.51 8.13
N TYR A 3 8.35 -17.42 9.13
CA TYR A 3 7.03 -16.79 8.99
C TYR A 3 7.22 -15.28 8.87
N TYR A 4 7.07 -14.75 7.66
CA TYR A 4 6.92 -13.30 7.46
C TYR A 4 5.51 -12.90 7.86
N LYS A 5 5.36 -11.84 8.64
CA LYS A 5 4.07 -11.40 9.21
C LYS A 5 3.22 -10.66 8.17
N TYR A 6 3.88 -9.96 7.24
CA TYR A 6 3.21 -9.06 6.30
C TYR A 6 3.46 -9.40 4.82
N LEU A 7 4.22 -10.46 4.57
CA LEU A 7 4.47 -10.98 3.23
C LEU A 7 3.72 -12.31 3.07
N ILE A 8 2.93 -12.38 2.00
CA ILE A 8 2.16 -13.56 1.62
C ILE A 8 2.87 -14.16 0.42
N MET A 9 3.28 -15.43 0.53
CA MET A 9 3.91 -16.15 -0.58
C MET A 9 2.82 -16.54 -1.59
N GLU A 10 2.99 -16.12 -2.84
CA GLU A 10 2.09 -16.39 -3.96
C GLU A 10 2.94 -16.99 -5.09
N GLY A 11 3.05 -18.33 -5.10
CA GLY A 11 3.97 -19.05 -5.99
C GLY A 11 5.43 -18.75 -5.66
N ASN A 12 6.18 -18.24 -6.65
CA ASN A 12 7.60 -17.86 -6.51
C ASN A 12 7.79 -16.39 -6.08
N ALA A 13 6.70 -15.64 -5.86
CA ALA A 13 6.73 -14.24 -5.48
C ALA A 13 6.16 -14.01 -4.08
N TYR A 14 6.60 -12.92 -3.43
CA TYR A 14 6.01 -12.40 -2.21
C TYR A 14 5.14 -11.19 -2.52
N LYS A 15 3.88 -11.26 -2.11
CA LYS A 15 2.92 -10.16 -2.15
C LYS A 15 2.80 -9.52 -0.78
N ILE A 16 2.67 -8.20 -0.77
CA ILE A 16 2.52 -7.43 0.45
C ILE A 16 1.05 -7.49 0.88
N ARG A 17 0.81 -7.78 2.16
CA ARG A 17 -0.54 -7.74 2.74
C ARG A 17 -1.08 -6.31 2.68
N THR A 18 -2.34 -6.15 2.29
CA THR A 18 -3.02 -4.85 2.33
C THR A 18 -3.17 -4.38 3.78
N PHE A 19 -2.77 -3.15 4.07
CA PHE A 19 -2.92 -2.54 5.38
C PHE A 19 -4.03 -1.50 5.39
N ILE A 20 -4.64 -1.30 6.56
CA ILE A 20 -5.59 -0.22 6.79
C ILE A 20 -4.79 1.08 6.83
N ALA A 21 -4.86 1.86 5.76
CA ALA A 21 -4.36 3.23 5.67
C ALA A 21 -5.42 4.25 6.13
N LEU A 22 -5.00 5.49 6.44
CA LEU A 22 -5.88 6.58 6.90
C LEU A 22 -7.13 6.81 6.04
N GLN A 23 -6.97 6.68 4.72
CA GLN A 23 -8.06 6.79 3.75
C GLN A 23 -9.24 5.83 4.04
N HIS A 24 -8.97 4.63 4.56
CA HIS A 24 -10.04 3.68 4.91
C HIS A 24 -10.83 4.18 6.12
N ILE A 25 -10.14 4.77 7.12
CA ILE A 25 -10.79 5.34 8.31
C ILE A 25 -11.67 6.53 7.90
N ILE A 26 -11.16 7.41 7.04
CA ILE A 26 -11.91 8.56 6.52
C ILE A 26 -13.16 8.09 5.76
N LEU A 27 -13.06 7.07 4.92
CA LEU A 27 -14.21 6.51 4.19
C LEU A 27 -15.26 5.92 5.12
N ILE A 28 -14.86 5.22 6.17
CA ILE A 28 -15.78 4.68 7.17
C ILE A 28 -16.53 5.81 7.88
N ILE A 29 -15.83 6.87 8.28
CA ILE A 29 -16.46 8.04 8.92
C ILE A 29 -17.48 8.69 7.96
N TRP A 30 -17.11 8.89 6.69
CA TRP A 30 -18.02 9.44 5.68
C TRP A 30 -19.24 8.57 5.44
N PHE A 31 -19.09 7.25 5.47
CA PHE A 31 -20.21 6.31 5.36
C PHE A 31 -21.19 6.49 6.53
N PHE A 32 -20.69 6.61 7.77
CA PHE A 32 -21.55 6.87 8.94
C PHE A 32 -22.23 8.24 8.90
N ILE A 33 -21.54 9.28 8.43
CA ILE A 33 -22.15 10.61 8.21
C ILE A 33 -23.30 10.49 7.21
N GLY A 34 -23.08 9.79 6.09
CA GLY A 34 -24.13 9.54 5.10
C GLY A 34 -25.32 8.77 5.67
N LEU A 35 -25.05 7.74 6.48
CA LEU A 35 -26.09 6.95 7.16
C LEU A 35 -26.89 7.79 8.15
N PHE A 36 -26.22 8.66 8.92
CA PHE A 36 -26.87 9.56 9.87
C PHE A 36 -27.77 10.58 9.15
N MET A 37 -27.29 11.16 8.05
CA MET A 37 -28.08 12.06 7.21
C MET A 37 -29.30 11.36 6.57
N PHE A 38 -29.16 10.09 6.22
CA PHE A 38 -30.26 9.28 5.71
C PHE A 38 -31.32 8.98 6.78
N ALA A 39 -30.89 8.62 7.99
CA ALA A 39 -31.80 8.18 9.06
C ALA A 39 -32.46 9.34 9.83
N TYR A 40 -31.78 10.49 9.96
CA TYR A 40 -32.21 11.58 10.85
C TYR A 40 -32.28 12.95 10.19
N GLY A 41 -31.87 13.08 8.92
CA GLY A 41 -31.86 14.36 8.22
C GLY A 41 -33.04 14.55 7.28
N GLU A 42 -33.45 15.81 7.07
CA GLU A 42 -34.37 16.18 5.97
C GLU A 42 -33.72 16.00 4.58
N TYR A 43 -32.39 15.80 4.55
CA TYR A 43 -31.56 15.65 3.36
C TYR A 43 -31.34 14.19 2.93
N ILE A 44 -32.40 13.39 2.92
CA ILE A 44 -32.34 11.94 2.59
C ILE A 44 -31.64 11.69 1.25
N LYS A 45 -31.96 12.49 0.22
CA LYS A 45 -31.36 12.37 -1.12
C LYS A 45 -29.83 12.56 -1.09
N THR A 46 -29.35 13.49 -0.27
CA THR A 46 -27.92 13.77 -0.09
C THR A 46 -27.24 12.62 0.68
N GLY A 47 -27.90 12.09 1.72
CA GLY A 47 -27.42 10.93 2.47
C GLY A 47 -27.21 9.69 1.58
N ILE A 48 -28.19 9.36 0.73
CA ILE A 48 -28.08 8.25 -0.24
C ILE A 48 -26.90 8.46 -1.19
N GLY A 49 -26.71 9.69 -1.69
CA GLY A 49 -25.59 10.04 -2.56
C GLY A 49 -24.23 9.80 -1.90
N ILE A 50 -24.05 10.26 -0.66
CA ILE A 50 -22.81 10.08 0.10
C ILE A 50 -22.53 8.60 0.37
N VAL A 51 -23.55 7.84 0.80
CA VAL A 51 -23.41 6.39 1.07
C VAL A 51 -23.05 5.63 -0.20
N SER A 52 -23.74 5.91 -1.31
CA SER A 52 -23.49 5.22 -2.59
C SER A 52 -22.09 5.54 -3.12
N PHE A 53 -21.67 6.80 -3.02
CA PHE A 53 -20.34 7.23 -3.48
C PHE A 53 -19.21 6.66 -2.63
N THR A 54 -19.37 6.65 -1.31
CA THR A 54 -18.37 6.04 -0.39
C THR A 54 -18.26 4.54 -0.61
N LEU A 55 -19.38 3.84 -0.80
CA LEU A 55 -19.39 2.42 -1.12
C LEU A 55 -18.67 2.12 -2.44
N LEU A 56 -18.92 2.92 -3.48
CA LEU A 56 -18.24 2.80 -4.76
C LEU A 56 -16.72 2.94 -4.62
N ILE A 57 -16.24 3.94 -3.88
CA ILE A 57 -14.80 4.12 -3.63
C ILE A 57 -14.23 2.91 -2.88
N LEU A 58 -14.95 2.40 -1.88
CA LEU A 58 -14.52 1.27 -1.07
C LEU A 58 -14.36 -0.01 -1.93
N VAL A 59 -15.31 -0.27 -2.83
CA VAL A 59 -15.22 -1.35 -3.81
C VAL A 59 -14.00 -1.17 -4.73
N LEU A 60 -13.82 0.03 -5.30
CA LEU A 60 -12.67 0.32 -6.17
C LEU A 60 -11.32 0.16 -5.46
N MET A 61 -11.26 0.43 -4.15
CA MET A 61 -10.06 0.21 -3.35
C MET A 61 -9.75 -1.27 -3.14
N ILE A 62 -10.76 -2.10 -2.89
CA ILE A 62 -10.59 -3.56 -2.71
C ILE A 62 -10.16 -4.22 -4.02
N LEU A 63 -10.74 -3.80 -5.16
CA LEU A 63 -10.41 -4.36 -6.47
C LEU A 63 -9.00 -3.98 -6.96
N ARG A 64 -8.32 -3.02 -6.31
CA ARG A 64 -7.00 -2.57 -6.74
C ARG A 64 -5.93 -3.61 -6.34
N PRO A 65 -5.30 -4.31 -7.29
CA PRO A 65 -4.27 -5.30 -6.96
C PRO A 65 -3.07 -4.65 -6.27
N SER A 66 -2.38 -5.45 -5.44
CA SER A 66 -1.11 -5.04 -4.83
C SER A 66 -0.13 -4.63 -5.91
N LYS A 67 0.30 -3.37 -5.86
CA LYS A 67 1.18 -2.79 -6.87
C LYS A 67 2.63 -3.25 -6.77
N PHE A 68 2.96 -4.06 -5.76
CA PHE A 68 4.34 -4.41 -5.44
C PHE A 68 4.45 -5.91 -5.17
N ARG A 69 5.31 -6.57 -5.93
CA ARG A 69 5.66 -7.99 -5.81
C ARG A 69 7.16 -8.12 -5.77
N VAL A 70 7.65 -8.97 -4.87
CA VAL A 70 9.08 -9.28 -4.77
C VAL A 70 9.29 -10.71 -5.25
N CYS A 71 10.11 -10.90 -6.28
CA CYS A 71 10.49 -12.20 -6.83
C CYS A 71 11.95 -12.49 -6.45
N PRO A 72 12.21 -13.17 -5.32
CA PRO A 72 13.57 -13.36 -4.83
C PRO A 72 14.38 -14.31 -5.73
N GLN A 73 13.73 -15.34 -6.30
CA GLN A 73 14.36 -16.27 -7.23
C GLN A 73 14.90 -15.60 -8.50
N ASP A 74 14.20 -14.58 -9.00
CA ASP A 74 14.60 -13.83 -10.19
C ASP A 74 15.45 -12.59 -9.84
N GLN A 75 15.74 -12.36 -8.56
CA GLN A 75 16.39 -11.16 -8.03
C GLN A 75 15.76 -9.85 -8.54
N ARG A 76 14.42 -9.85 -8.65
CA ARG A 76 13.66 -8.75 -9.25
C ARG A 76 12.49 -8.32 -8.38
N ILE A 77 12.20 -7.03 -8.42
CA ILE A 77 11.01 -6.41 -7.86
C ILE A 77 10.12 -6.00 -9.02
N GLN A 78 8.88 -6.47 -9.02
CA GLN A 78 7.88 -6.09 -10.01
C GLN A 78 6.92 -5.07 -9.38
N VAL A 79 6.82 -3.92 -10.04
CA VAL A 79 5.89 -2.85 -9.67
C VAL A 79 4.79 -2.79 -10.73
N ASP A 80 3.61 -3.30 -10.39
CA ASP A 80 2.43 -3.23 -11.25
C ASP A 80 1.97 -1.76 -11.33
N ARG A 81 2.18 -1.13 -12.50
CA ARG A 81 1.57 0.19 -12.75
C ARG A 81 0.08 0.00 -12.92
N ALA A 82 -0.70 0.90 -12.31
CA ALA A 82 -2.16 0.92 -12.44
C ALA A 82 -2.68 1.21 -13.88
N LYS A 83 -1.80 1.31 -14.88
CA LYS A 83 -2.17 1.48 -16.29
C LYS A 83 -2.30 0.10 -16.93
N LEU A 84 -3.52 -0.22 -17.37
CA LEU A 84 -3.96 -1.51 -17.91
C LEU A 84 -3.08 -2.08 -19.05
N GLU A 85 -2.31 -1.24 -19.76
CA GLU A 85 -1.59 -1.61 -20.99
C GLU A 85 -0.07 -1.60 -20.89
N LYS A 86 0.52 -1.23 -19.74
CA LYS A 86 1.99 -1.21 -19.60
C LYS A 86 2.48 -2.42 -18.84
N THR A 87 3.51 -3.08 -19.38
CA THR A 87 4.24 -4.14 -18.68
C THR A 87 4.67 -3.64 -17.29
N PRO A 88 4.58 -4.49 -16.25
CA PRO A 88 5.05 -4.13 -14.91
C PRO A 88 6.49 -3.63 -14.98
N ASP A 89 6.80 -2.54 -14.27
CA ASP A 89 8.20 -2.11 -14.18
C ASP A 89 8.94 -3.17 -13.36
N SER A 90 9.92 -3.84 -13.96
CA SER A 90 10.76 -4.81 -13.28
C SER A 90 12.10 -4.16 -12.97
N TYR A 91 12.42 -4.07 -11.68
CA TYR A 91 13.69 -3.55 -11.17
C TYR A 91 14.54 -4.69 -10.65
N SER A 92 15.83 -4.69 -10.96
CA SER A 92 16.79 -5.62 -10.37
C SER A 92 17.05 -5.25 -8.91
N PHE A 93 17.43 -6.23 -8.07
CA PHE A 93 17.93 -5.95 -6.72
C PHE A 93 19.22 -5.11 -6.75
N SER A 94 19.99 -5.13 -7.84
CA SER A 94 21.17 -4.27 -8.02
C SER A 94 20.82 -2.78 -8.09
N ASP A 95 19.63 -2.47 -8.60
CA ASP A 95 19.17 -1.09 -8.79
C ASP A 95 18.50 -0.56 -7.53
N PHE A 96 18.25 -1.43 -6.54
CA PHE A 96 17.65 -1.07 -5.28
C PHE A 96 18.64 -0.27 -4.43
N SER A 97 18.22 0.93 -4.02
CA SER A 97 19.04 1.81 -3.19
C SER A 97 18.69 1.68 -1.71
N SER A 98 17.41 1.91 -1.36
CA SER A 98 16.99 1.92 0.04
C SER A 98 15.46 1.92 0.17
N PHE A 99 14.99 1.55 1.36
CA PHE A 99 13.62 1.80 1.78
C PHE A 99 13.51 3.13 2.50
N GLU A 100 12.54 3.94 2.10
CA GLU A 100 12.23 5.22 2.72
C GLU A 100 10.85 5.17 3.34
N MET A 101 10.74 5.62 4.58
CA MET A 101 9.46 5.70 5.27
C MET A 101 9.10 7.15 5.51
N ASP A 102 7.97 7.55 4.95
CA ASP A 102 7.37 8.85 5.16
C ASP A 102 6.25 8.71 6.17
N THR A 103 6.18 9.56 7.20
CA THR A 103 5.14 9.50 8.23
C THR A 103 4.54 10.87 8.45
N ILE A 104 3.24 10.95 8.22
CA ILE A 104 2.45 12.14 8.48
C ILE A 104 1.96 12.07 9.94
N TYR A 105 2.21 13.15 10.68
CA TYR A 105 1.79 13.30 12.07
C TYR A 105 0.68 14.34 12.18
N TRP A 106 -0.29 14.06 13.04
CA TRP A 106 -1.22 15.08 13.54
C TRP A 106 -1.10 15.13 15.06
N LEU A 107 -0.76 16.31 15.60
CA LEU A 107 -0.56 16.52 17.05
C LEU A 107 0.32 15.43 17.70
N ARG A 108 1.42 15.05 17.02
CA ARG A 108 2.38 13.98 17.38
C ARG A 108 1.88 12.53 17.25
N ILE A 109 0.64 12.29 16.83
CA ILE A 109 0.14 10.95 16.54
C ILE A 109 0.42 10.63 15.06
N PRO A 110 1.09 9.51 14.74
CA PRO A 110 1.33 9.12 13.35
C PRO A 110 0.02 8.65 12.72
N ILE A 111 -0.55 9.47 11.84
CA ILE A 111 -1.85 9.21 11.21
C ILE A 111 -1.71 8.39 9.92
N ASN A 112 -0.58 8.50 9.23
CA ASN A 112 -0.33 7.73 8.03
C ASN A 112 1.16 7.54 7.83
N SER A 113 1.59 6.30 7.63
CA SER A 113 2.97 5.98 7.26
C SER A 113 2.98 5.30 5.91
N THR A 114 3.77 5.82 4.99
CA THR A 114 3.96 5.27 3.65
C THR A 114 5.37 4.75 3.51
N LEU A 115 5.51 3.48 3.12
CA LEU A 115 6.77 2.87 2.78
C LEU A 115 7.02 3.02 1.27
N TYR A 116 8.21 3.49 0.93
CA TYR A 116 8.67 3.65 -0.44
C TYR A 116 9.92 2.82 -0.67
N ALA A 117 10.05 2.29 -1.87
CA ALA A 117 11.27 1.68 -2.37
C ALA A 117 11.91 2.64 -3.37
N ARG A 118 13.20 2.91 -3.17
CA ARG A 118 13.99 3.77 -4.04
C ARG A 118 14.86 2.90 -4.94
N PHE A 119 14.77 3.14 -6.24
CA PHE A 119 15.55 2.48 -7.28
C PHE A 119 16.36 3.50 -8.06
N ASN A 120 17.63 3.22 -8.29
CA ASN A 120 18.49 3.99 -9.19
C ASN A 120 18.59 3.22 -10.49
N PHE A 121 17.84 3.64 -11.49
CA PHE A 121 17.82 3.01 -12.81
C PHE A 121 18.25 4.05 -13.85
N GLU A 122 19.28 3.75 -14.63
CA GLU A 122 19.82 4.63 -15.68
C GLU A 122 20.14 6.06 -15.20
N GLY A 123 20.73 6.18 -14.00
CA GLY A 123 21.09 7.48 -13.41
C GLY A 123 19.90 8.30 -12.91
N LYS A 124 18.67 7.78 -12.95
CA LYS A 124 17.48 8.40 -12.38
C LYS A 124 17.01 7.66 -11.14
N THR A 125 16.74 8.42 -10.09
CA THR A 125 16.16 7.90 -8.85
C THR A 125 14.63 7.82 -9.00
N ASN A 126 14.11 6.59 -9.08
CA ASN A 126 12.68 6.30 -9.10
C ASN A 126 12.21 5.91 -7.70
N ARG A 127 11.09 6.49 -7.25
CA ARG A 127 10.49 6.22 -5.94
C ARG A 127 9.12 5.58 -6.15
N HIS A 128 8.96 4.35 -5.66
CA HIS A 128 7.70 3.60 -5.77
C HIS A 128 7.07 3.38 -4.40
N VAL A 129 5.75 3.58 -4.32
CA VAL A 129 4.98 3.27 -3.11
C VAL A 129 4.88 1.76 -2.97
N VAL A 130 5.41 1.24 -1.87
CA VAL A 130 5.37 -0.18 -1.53
C VAL A 130 4.08 -0.49 -0.79
N SER A 131 3.80 0.25 0.28
CA SER A 131 2.61 0.08 1.09
C SER A 131 2.34 1.30 1.97
N GLN A 132 1.13 1.35 2.55
CA GLN A 132 0.67 2.43 3.43
C GLN A 132 -0.07 1.84 4.62
N SER A 133 0.19 2.31 5.83
CA SER A 133 -0.57 1.94 7.02
C SER A 133 -0.89 3.12 7.92
N PHE A 134 -1.95 2.96 8.71
CA PHE A 134 -2.17 3.78 9.88
C PHE A 134 -1.08 3.48 10.93
N GLY A 135 -0.31 4.49 11.30
CA GLY A 135 0.83 4.36 12.19
C GLY A 135 2.10 3.74 11.56
N ARG A 136 3.21 3.90 12.27
CA ARG A 136 4.58 3.57 11.81
C ARG A 136 4.98 2.10 11.96
N GLY A 137 4.47 1.44 13.00
CA GLY A 137 4.89 0.08 13.38
C GLY A 137 4.80 -0.95 12.25
N PRO A 138 3.65 -1.09 11.55
CA PRO A 138 3.49 -2.08 10.49
C PRO A 138 4.46 -1.86 9.31
N MET A 139 4.67 -0.62 8.88
CA MET A 139 5.63 -0.31 7.81
C MET A 139 7.07 -0.60 8.20
N GLN A 140 7.44 -0.38 9.47
CA GLN A 140 8.80 -0.66 9.94
C GLN A 140 9.11 -2.16 9.96
N VAL A 141 8.15 -2.98 10.41
CA VAL A 141 8.30 -4.45 10.34
C VAL A 141 8.36 -4.91 8.89
N LEU A 142 7.49 -4.39 8.03
CA LEU A 142 7.49 -4.70 6.60
C LEU A 142 8.84 -4.34 5.94
N SER A 143 9.40 -3.16 6.23
CA SER A 143 10.71 -2.74 5.72
C SER A 143 11.83 -3.70 6.17
N ASN A 144 11.78 -4.17 7.41
CA ASN A 144 12.76 -5.12 7.94
C ASN A 144 12.61 -6.51 7.30
N GLU A 145 11.39 -6.97 7.04
CA GLU A 145 11.12 -8.23 6.35
C GLU A 145 11.60 -8.18 4.90
N LEU A 146 11.30 -7.09 4.19
CA LEU A 146 11.74 -6.86 2.82
C LEU A 146 13.26 -6.73 2.72
N GLY A 147 13.90 -5.99 3.64
CA GLY A 147 15.36 -5.88 3.69
C GLY A 147 16.03 -7.24 3.89
N LYS A 148 15.48 -8.07 4.78
CA LYS A 148 15.98 -9.45 4.98
C LYS A 148 15.85 -10.33 3.73
N LEU A 149 14.82 -10.14 2.91
CA LEU A 149 14.68 -10.88 1.66
C LEU A 149 15.71 -10.43 0.63
N ILE A 150 15.86 -9.12 0.44
CA ILE A 150 16.78 -8.57 -0.57
C ILE A 150 18.25 -8.86 -0.21
N THR A 151 18.64 -8.69 1.05
CA THR A 151 20.04 -8.93 1.48
C THR A 151 20.39 -10.41 1.52
N ARG A 152 19.43 -11.31 1.77
CA ARG A 152 19.70 -12.75 1.88
C ARG A 152 20.04 -13.39 0.53
N ASP A 153 19.55 -12.84 -0.57
CA ASP A 153 19.85 -13.35 -1.92
C ASP A 153 21.06 -12.66 -2.57
N GLN A 154 21.74 -11.73 -1.86
CA GLN A 154 23.00 -11.13 -2.29
C GLN A 154 24.25 -11.78 -1.65
N VAL A 155 24.08 -12.82 -0.83
CA VAL A 155 25.14 -13.64 -0.22
C VAL A 155 25.02 -15.06 -0.73
#